data_AF-A0A914U0U8-F1
#
_entry.id   AF-A0A914U0U8-F1
#
_cell.length_a   1.000
_cell.length_b   1.000
_cell.length_c   1.000
_cell.angle_alpha   90.00
_cell.angle_beta   90.00
_cell.angle_gamma   90.00
#
_symmetry.space_group_name_H-M   'P 1'
#
loop_
_entity.id
_entity.type
_entity.pdbx_description
1 polymer ?
#
loop_
_entity_poly.entity_id
_entity_poly.type
_entity_poly.pdbx_seq_one_letter_code
_entity_poly.pdbx_strand_id
1 'polypeptide(L)'
;MKKKRIFGAFYGQVIGDALGVTYEFMNAEETAAKISAVREKSGRTSEDSIIPMIGCEERLIEAGQFTDDTEMALSLARSIIAKKVFDKVDVAFSYSFWLCATQPSDSGMTTEQALQTEIFYDPSFYQFNALL
;
A
#
# COMPACT_ATOMS: atom_id res chain seq x y z
N MET A 1 25.21 1.35 9.61
CA MET A 1 24.06 1.94 10.34
C MET A 1 22.96 2.49 9.43
N LYS A 2 23.26 3.22 8.33
CA LYS A 2 22.23 3.81 7.44
C LYS A 2 21.32 2.80 6.71
N LYS A 3 21.87 1.71 6.14
CA LYS A 3 21.09 0.71 5.37
C LYS A 3 19.98 0.04 6.19
N LYS A 4 20.26 -0.37 7.43
CA LYS A 4 19.27 -1.02 8.31
C LYS A 4 18.05 -0.14 8.57
N ARG A 5 18.25 1.18 8.74
CA ARG A 5 17.15 2.12 8.93
C ARG A 5 16.34 2.35 7.67
N ILE A 6 16.99 2.40 6.50
CA ILE A 6 16.30 2.53 5.21
C ILE A 6 15.42 1.30 4.95
N PHE A 7 15.98 0.09 5.09
CA PHE A 7 15.21 -1.13 4.96
C PHE A 7 14.12 -1.23 6.02
N GLY A 8 14.42 -0.89 7.27
CA GLY A 8 13.43 -0.88 8.35
C GLY A 8 12.27 0.08 8.09
N ALA A 9 12.52 1.26 7.55
CA ALA A 9 11.47 2.22 7.18
C ALA A 9 10.62 1.68 6.02
N PHE A 10 11.26 1.16 4.97
CA PHE A 10 10.53 0.64 3.81
C PHE A 10 9.72 -0.61 4.15
N TYR A 11 10.33 -1.62 4.77
CA TYR A 11 9.60 -2.82 5.21
C TYR A 11 8.57 -2.48 6.29
N GLY A 12 8.87 -1.56 7.19
CA GLY A 12 7.94 -1.13 8.25
C GLY A 12 6.67 -0.53 7.67
N GLN A 13 6.77 0.28 6.61
CA GLN A 13 5.60 0.80 5.90
C GLN A 13 4.78 -0.33 5.27
N VAL A 14 5.41 -1.23 4.51
CA VAL A 14 4.71 -2.35 3.84
C VAL A 14 4.04 -3.29 4.85
N ILE A 15 4.74 -3.61 5.95
CA ILE A 15 4.20 -4.46 7.01
C ILE A 15 3.06 -3.75 7.75
N GLY A 16 3.21 -2.45 8.02
CA GLY A 16 2.20 -1.66 8.72
C GLY A 16 0.90 -1.53 7.93
N ASP A 17 1.00 -1.28 6.62
CA ASP A 17 -0.12 -1.26 5.67
C ASP A 17 -0.84 -2.62 5.66
N ALA A 18 -0.14 -3.71 5.30
CA ALA A 18 -0.74 -5.04 5.20
C ALA A 18 -1.32 -5.58 6.52
N LEU A 19 -0.81 -5.13 7.68
CA LEU A 19 -1.37 -5.44 8.98
C LEU A 19 -2.57 -4.53 9.32
N GLY A 20 -2.48 -3.25 8.97
CA GLY A 20 -3.44 -2.21 9.33
C GLY A 20 -4.76 -2.33 8.59
N VAL A 21 -4.75 -2.84 7.36
CA VAL A 21 -5.94 -2.98 6.50
C VAL A 21 -7.09 -3.74 7.17
N THR A 22 -6.78 -4.71 8.04
CA THR A 22 -7.77 -5.48 8.80
C THR A 22 -8.57 -4.61 9.79
N TYR A 23 -8.00 -3.50 10.24
CA TYR A 23 -8.51 -2.65 11.32
C TYR A 23 -8.94 -1.26 10.86
N GLU A 24 -8.90 -0.99 9.55
CA GLU A 24 -9.33 0.29 9.02
C GLU A 24 -10.80 0.56 9.39
N PHE A 25 -11.11 1.83 9.69
CA PHE A 25 -12.41 2.32 10.13
C PHE A 25 -12.90 1.80 11.49
N MET A 26 -12.12 0.98 12.19
CA MET A 26 -12.43 0.55 13.55
C MET A 26 -11.95 1.58 14.58
N ASN A 27 -12.69 1.70 15.68
CA ASN A 27 -12.21 2.41 16.86
C ASN A 27 -11.25 1.53 17.69
N ALA A 28 -10.66 2.10 18.74
CA ALA A 28 -9.67 1.40 19.57
C ALA A 28 -10.24 0.16 20.30
N GLU A 29 -11.49 0.20 20.75
CA GLU A 29 -12.15 -0.92 21.43
C GLU A 29 -12.43 -2.07 20.46
N GLU A 30 -12.98 -1.75 19.28
CA GLU A 30 -13.21 -2.71 18.19
C GLU A 30 -11.90 -3.35 17.72
N THR A 31 -10.85 -2.54 17.57
CA THR A 31 -9.52 -3.01 17.19
C THR A 31 -8.96 -3.99 18.21
N ALA A 32 -9.02 -3.66 19.51
CA ALA A 32 -8.55 -4.53 20.59
C ALA A 32 -9.33 -5.86 20.65
N ALA A 33 -10.65 -5.80 20.48
CA ALA A 33 -11.50 -6.99 20.41
C ALA A 33 -11.15 -7.87 19.20
N LYS A 34 -10.97 -7.27 18.01
CA LYS A 34 -10.58 -7.99 16.79
C LYS A 34 -9.20 -8.62 16.92
N ILE A 35 -8.21 -7.91 17.47
CA ILE A 35 -6.86 -8.45 17.74
C ILE A 35 -6.96 -9.69 18.65
N SER A 36 -7.75 -9.61 19.73
CA SER A 36 -7.94 -10.73 20.65
C SER A 36 -8.53 -11.95 19.97
N ALA A 37 -9.58 -11.77 19.16
CA ALA A 37 -10.23 -12.84 18.42
C ALA A 37 -9.29 -13.49 17.37
N VAL A 38 -8.48 -12.67 16.67
CA VAL A 38 -7.51 -13.16 15.68
C VAL A 38 -6.37 -13.94 16.34
N ARG A 39 -5.89 -13.49 17.50
CA ARG A 39 -4.90 -14.20 18.33
C ARG A 39 -5.42 -15.55 18.79
N GLU A 40 -6.65 -15.60 19.30
CA GLU A 40 -7.28 -16.85 19.74
C GLU A 40 -7.41 -17.84 18.58
N LYS A 41 -7.96 -17.41 17.44
CA LYS A 41 -8.15 -18.26 16.24
C LYS A 41 -6.84 -18.80 15.67
N SER A 42 -5.74 -18.07 15.85
CA SER A 42 -4.40 -18.47 15.39
C SER A 42 -3.59 -19.27 16.42
N GLY A 43 -4.15 -19.55 17.60
CA GLY A 43 -3.46 -20.23 18.70
C GLY A 43 -2.35 -19.40 19.35
N ARG A 44 -2.36 -18.07 19.15
CA ARG A 44 -1.35 -17.11 19.64
C ARG A 44 -1.86 -16.31 20.83
N THR A 45 -2.14 -16.99 21.93
CA THR A 45 -2.86 -16.42 23.08
C THR A 45 -1.98 -15.65 24.07
N SER A 46 -0.64 -15.71 23.94
CA SER A 46 0.26 -14.89 24.76
C SER A 46 0.21 -13.42 24.30
N GLU A 47 0.22 -12.49 25.26
CA GLU A 47 0.20 -11.05 25.00
C GLU A 47 1.41 -10.59 24.15
N ASP A 48 2.55 -11.26 24.29
CA ASP A 48 3.79 -11.01 23.53
C ASP A 48 3.73 -11.58 22.11
N SER A 49 2.65 -12.27 21.73
CA SER A 49 2.51 -12.87 20.41
C SER A 49 2.28 -11.82 19.34
N ILE A 50 3.00 -11.96 18.23
CA ILE A 50 2.81 -11.15 17.02
C ILE A 50 1.38 -11.32 16.52
N ILE A 51 0.72 -10.18 16.27
CA ILE A 51 -0.61 -10.11 15.66
C ILE A 51 -0.55 -10.73 14.25
N PRO A 52 -1.34 -11.76 13.95
CA PRO A 52 -1.41 -12.33 12.60
C PRO A 52 -1.92 -11.31 11.58
N MET A 53 -1.25 -11.19 10.44
CA MET A 53 -1.81 -10.53 9.26
C MET A 53 -2.84 -11.48 8.63
N ILE A 54 -4.09 -11.04 8.57
CA ILE A 54 -5.20 -11.86 8.06
C ILE A 54 -5.90 -11.26 6.83
N GLY A 55 -5.48 -10.07 6.40
CA GLY A 55 -6.13 -9.35 5.29
C GLY A 55 -7.49 -8.76 5.68
N CYS A 56 -8.33 -8.50 4.69
CA CYS A 56 -9.69 -7.99 4.87
C CYS A 56 -10.61 -8.61 3.81
N GLU A 57 -11.45 -9.57 4.25
CA GLU A 57 -12.34 -10.31 3.35
C GLU A 57 -13.40 -9.38 2.73
N GLU A 58 -13.91 -8.43 3.51
CA GLU A 58 -14.90 -7.45 3.08
C GLU A 58 -14.41 -6.57 1.92
N ARG A 59 -13.09 -6.51 1.74
CA ARG A 59 -12.40 -5.70 0.72
C ARG A 59 -11.62 -6.54 -0.29
N LEU A 60 -11.75 -7.86 -0.24
CA LEU A 60 -11.05 -8.81 -1.10
C LEU A 60 -9.51 -8.71 -1.01
N ILE A 61 -9.00 -8.45 0.19
CA ILE A 61 -7.57 -8.29 0.46
C ILE A 61 -7.05 -9.54 1.17
N GLU A 62 -6.09 -10.23 0.56
CA GLU A 62 -5.50 -11.45 1.10
C GLU A 62 -4.56 -11.17 2.28
N ALA A 63 -4.26 -12.22 3.06
CA ALA A 63 -3.32 -12.12 4.17
C ALA A 63 -1.92 -11.69 3.68
N GLY A 64 -1.47 -10.51 4.13
CA GLY A 64 -0.17 -9.95 3.76
C GLY A 64 -0.17 -9.14 2.46
N GLN A 65 -1.32 -9.00 1.79
CA GLN A 65 -1.50 -8.05 0.70
C GLN A 65 -1.55 -6.63 1.28
N PHE A 66 -0.84 -5.71 0.65
CA PHE A 66 -0.78 -4.29 0.99
C PHE A 66 -1.77 -3.48 0.13
N THR A 67 -2.06 -2.24 0.50
CA THR A 67 -3.04 -1.36 -0.17
C THR A 67 -2.37 -0.21 -0.92
N ASP A 68 -3.15 0.82 -1.24
CA ASP A 68 -2.75 2.05 -1.93
C ASP A 68 -1.53 2.73 -1.26
N ASP A 69 -1.41 2.70 0.06
CA ASP A 69 -0.25 3.23 0.80
C ASP A 69 1.07 2.67 0.25
N THR A 70 1.18 1.36 0.09
CA THR A 70 2.38 0.70 -0.45
C THR A 70 2.43 0.76 -1.97
N GLU A 71 1.31 0.60 -2.67
CA GLU A 71 1.26 0.64 -4.13
C GLU A 71 1.73 2.01 -4.68
N MET A 72 1.23 3.11 -4.10
CA MET A 72 1.65 4.46 -4.45
C MET A 72 3.10 4.71 -4.03
N ALA A 73 3.55 4.24 -2.86
CA ALA A 73 4.95 4.38 -2.47
C ALA A 73 5.90 3.66 -3.43
N LEU A 74 5.52 2.48 -3.93
CA LEU A 74 6.26 1.76 -4.97
C LEU A 74 6.25 2.51 -6.30
N SER A 75 5.11 3.09 -6.69
CA SER A 75 4.99 3.92 -7.88
C SER A 75 5.95 5.12 -7.84
N LEU A 76 6.00 5.83 -6.71
CA LEU A 76 6.95 6.93 -6.46
C LEU A 76 8.41 6.46 -6.51
N ALA A 77 8.73 5.36 -5.83
CA ALA A 77 10.08 4.83 -5.81
C ALA A 77 10.57 4.45 -7.21
N ARG A 78 9.72 3.82 -8.03
CA ARG A 78 10.02 3.47 -9.43
C ARG A 78 10.30 4.72 -10.27
N SER A 79 9.47 5.76 -10.16
CA SER A 79 9.69 7.05 -10.84
C SER A 79 11.05 7.66 -10.47
N ILE A 80 11.36 7.77 -9.18
CA ILE A 80 12.65 8.33 -8.71
C ILE A 80 13.83 7.49 -9.19
N ILE A 81 13.72 6.16 -9.17
CA ILE A 81 14.79 5.27 -9.64
C ILE A 81 15.03 5.42 -11.14
N ALA A 82 13.96 5.57 -11.93
CA ALA A 82 14.02 5.74 -13.37
C ALA A 82 14.58 7.12 -13.76
N LYS A 83 14.08 8.19 -13.15
CA LYS A 83 14.47 9.57 -13.48
C LYS A 83 15.76 10.03 -12.81
N LYS A 84 16.21 9.34 -11.76
CA LYS A 84 17.34 9.74 -10.89
C LYS A 84 17.14 11.11 -10.23
N VAL A 85 15.92 11.62 -10.22
CA VAL A 85 15.48 12.90 -9.64
C VAL A 85 14.01 12.77 -9.29
N PHE A 86 13.52 13.64 -8.39
CA PHE A 86 12.08 13.83 -8.23
C PHE A 86 11.55 14.66 -9.42
N ASP A 87 10.94 13.99 -10.39
CA ASP A 87 10.24 14.61 -11.51
C ASP A 87 8.73 14.58 -11.24
N LYS A 88 8.17 15.75 -10.90
CA LYS A 88 6.76 15.88 -10.54
C LYS A 88 5.80 15.43 -11.65
N VAL A 89 6.19 15.54 -12.92
CA VAL A 89 5.34 15.17 -14.06
C VAL A 89 5.29 13.66 -14.17
N ASP A 90 6.45 13.01 -14.06
CA ASP A 90 6.55 11.55 -14.09
C ASP A 90 5.88 10.88 -12.89
N VAL A 91 5.98 11.49 -11.70
CA VAL A 91 5.28 11.02 -10.49
C VAL A 91 3.76 11.12 -10.67
N ALA A 92 3.25 12.26 -11.13
CA ALA A 92 1.82 12.42 -11.39
C ALA A 92 1.31 11.39 -12.40
N PHE A 93 2.05 11.19 -13.49
CA PHE A 93 1.73 10.17 -14.49
C PHE A 93 1.74 8.75 -13.91
N SER A 94 2.74 8.41 -13.10
CA SER A 94 2.87 7.08 -12.49
C SER A 94 1.74 6.78 -11.51
N TYR A 95 1.26 7.78 -10.76
CA TYR A 95 0.09 7.64 -9.89
C TYR A 95 -1.21 7.53 -10.68
N SER A 96 -1.44 8.40 -11.67
CA SER A 96 -2.65 8.29 -12.47
C SER A 96 -2.68 6.99 -13.30
N PHE A 97 -1.53 6.50 -13.76
CA PHE A 97 -1.44 5.18 -14.38
C PHE A 97 -1.77 4.05 -13.41
N TRP A 98 -1.22 4.08 -12.19
CA TRP A 98 -1.59 3.11 -11.15
C TRP A 98 -3.11 3.08 -10.97
N LEU A 99 -3.74 4.23 -10.72
CA LEU A 99 -5.18 4.32 -10.51
C LEU A 99 -5.98 3.76 -11.71
N CYS A 100 -5.61 4.12 -12.94
CA CYS A 100 -6.34 3.69 -14.13
C CYS A 100 -6.08 2.23 -14.54
N ALA A 101 -4.85 1.74 -14.39
CA ALA A 101 -4.44 0.43 -14.89
C ALA A 101 -4.74 -0.70 -13.90
N THR A 102 -4.55 -0.46 -12.60
CA THR A 102 -4.76 -1.49 -11.58
C THR A 102 -6.19 -1.52 -11.06
N GLN A 103 -6.91 -0.39 -11.14
CA GLN A 103 -8.23 -0.22 -10.50
C GLN A 103 -8.17 -0.73 -9.04
N PRO A 104 -7.36 -0.06 -8.21
CA PRO A 104 -7.00 -0.58 -6.89
C PRO A 104 -8.25 -0.81 -6.04
N SER A 105 -8.19 -1.84 -5.19
CA SER A 105 -9.28 -2.17 -4.25
C SER A 105 -9.50 -1.08 -3.19
N ASP A 106 -8.52 -0.19 -3.03
CA ASP A 106 -8.57 0.98 -2.17
C ASP A 106 -8.01 2.21 -2.88
N SER A 107 -8.71 3.34 -2.74
CA SER A 107 -8.18 4.65 -3.06
C SER A 107 -8.95 5.73 -2.33
N GLY A 108 -8.23 6.62 -1.63
CA GLY A 108 -8.85 7.76 -0.97
C GLY A 108 -9.52 8.71 -1.97
N MET A 109 -10.71 9.23 -1.65
CA MET A 109 -11.48 10.13 -2.53
C MET A 109 -10.67 11.35 -3.00
N THR A 110 -9.84 11.95 -2.14
CA THR A 110 -8.98 13.07 -2.53
C THR A 110 -7.90 12.66 -3.53
N THR A 111 -7.33 11.46 -3.36
CA THR A 111 -6.36 10.88 -4.30
C THR A 111 -7.02 10.62 -5.64
N GLU A 112 -8.20 10.00 -5.67
CA GLU A 112 -8.95 9.78 -6.91
C GLU A 112 -9.23 11.10 -7.64
N GLN A 113 -9.78 12.09 -6.94
CA GLN A 113 -10.09 13.40 -7.53
C GLN A 113 -8.85 14.11 -8.09
N ALA A 114 -7.69 13.98 -7.42
CA ALA A 114 -6.44 14.56 -7.88
C ALA A 114 -5.90 13.85 -9.15
N LEU A 115 -6.12 12.55 -9.26
CA LEU A 115 -5.52 11.70 -10.28
C LEU A 115 -6.44 11.44 -11.49
N GLN A 116 -7.74 11.71 -11.37
CA GLN A 116 -8.76 11.66 -12.43
C GLN A 116 -8.60 12.74 -13.52
N THR A 117 -7.40 13.30 -13.69
CA THR A 117 -7.12 14.23 -14.80
C THR A 117 -7.00 13.46 -16.11
N GLU A 118 -7.53 14.02 -17.20
CA GLU A 118 -7.34 13.49 -18.56
C GLU A 118 -5.83 13.45 -18.86
N ILE A 119 -5.22 12.29 -18.66
CA ILE A 119 -3.84 12.07 -19.07
C ILE A 119 -3.88 11.92 -20.58
N PHE A 120 -3.24 12.86 -21.30
CA PHE A 120 -2.85 12.59 -22.69
C PHE A 120 -1.90 11.39 -22.66
N TYR A 121 -2.41 10.22 -23.04
CA TYR A 121 -1.64 8.99 -23.17
C TYR A 121 -0.55 9.18 -24.21
N ASP A 122 0.70 9.34 -23.76
CA ASP A 122 1.88 9.25 -24.62
C ASP A 122 2.54 7.88 -24.42
N PRO A 123 2.40 6.95 -25.38
CA PRO A 123 2.96 5.61 -25.30
C PRO A 123 4.49 5.58 -25.22
N SER A 124 5.20 6.67 -25.55
CA SER A 124 6.66 6.73 -25.48
C SER A 124 7.21 6.67 -24.04
N PHE A 125 6.38 6.94 -23.03
CA PHE A 125 6.74 6.82 -21.62
C PHE A 125 6.78 5.36 -21.10
N TYR A 126 6.18 4.41 -21.82
CA TYR A 126 6.00 3.02 -21.34
C TYR A 126 7.06 2.01 -21.79
N GLN A 127 8.11 2.41 -22.52
CA GLN A 127 9.15 1.47 -22.94
C GLN A 127 9.90 0.77 -21.78
N PHE A 128 9.62 1.12 -20.51
CA PHE A 128 10.26 0.55 -19.33
C PHE A 128 9.36 -0.18 -18.31
N ASN A 129 8.03 -0.19 -18.47
CA ASN A 129 7.11 -0.73 -17.46
C ASN A 129 6.39 -2.03 -17.89
N ALA A 130 7.11 -2.96 -18.53
CA ALA A 130 6.66 -4.35 -18.58
C ALA A 130 7.05 -4.99 -17.25
N LEU A 131 6.11 -5.02 -16.28
CA LEU A 131 6.05 -5.82 -15.03
C LEU A 131 5.22 -5.03 -13.98
N LEU A 132 3.93 -4.84 -14.28
CA LEU A 132 2.90 -4.85 -13.25
C LEU A 132 2.28 -6.24 -13.28
#